data_AF-A0A1Y2LSI2-F1
#
_entry.id   AF-A0A1Y2LSI2-F1
#
_cell.length_a   1.000
_cell.length_b   1.000
_cell.length_c   1.000
_cell.angle_alpha   90.00
_cell.angle_beta   90.00
_cell.angle_gamma   90.00
#
_symmetry.space_group_name_H-M   'P 1'
#
loop_
_entity.id
_entity.type
_entity.pdbx_description
1 polymer ?
#
loop_
_entity_poly.entity_id
_entity_poly.type
_entity_poly.pdbx_seq_one_letter_code
_entity_poly.pdbx_strand_id
1 'polypeptide(L)'
;MSHNDRRSEASKKRDLIARGDYTPTPAGKAAFFVLRAIDPVIQYGILAHGIGTPLLHRLGLRTLPPGLATRTGIAAIDGLGLSPYRLILLGMTVGSVVKQNIWVTLLSGEPMPVGGAVVVSAFNTIVNSINNYAFLLTATSASLQADFPQPSLIVGGAMYAVGIMTELVAEIQRKRFKADPNNKGKAYTGGLWGYARHINYGGYTIWRAGYALAAGGWALGALVGAAFAYDFSTRAIPILNEYCEKRYGAAWAKFKQDVPYLLIPFVY
;
A
#
# COMPACT_ATOMS: atom_id res chain seq x y z
N MET A 1 24.21 -5.09 14.50
CA MET A 1 23.70 -6.21 13.68
C MET A 1 22.98 -7.18 14.60
N SER A 2 21.70 -7.45 14.38
CA SER A 2 20.95 -8.44 15.19
C SER A 2 21.59 -9.82 15.01
N HIS A 3 22.01 -10.45 16.12
CA HIS A 3 22.64 -11.78 16.14
C HIS A 3 21.73 -12.91 15.62
N ASN A 4 20.47 -12.63 15.28
CA ASN A 4 19.46 -13.62 14.87
C ASN A 4 19.09 -13.62 13.38
N ASP A 5 19.53 -12.64 12.57
CA ASP A 5 19.25 -12.64 11.13
C ASP A 5 20.30 -13.47 10.37
N ARG A 6 19.95 -14.72 10.05
CA ARG A 6 20.82 -15.68 9.37
C ARG A 6 20.90 -15.49 7.85
N ARG A 7 20.21 -14.49 7.28
CA ARG A 7 20.25 -14.22 5.82
C ARG A 7 21.64 -13.80 5.33
N SER A 8 21.84 -13.92 4.02
CA SER A 8 23.03 -13.42 3.32
C SER A 8 23.15 -11.89 3.41
N GLU A 9 24.37 -11.37 3.35
CA GLU A 9 24.62 -9.92 3.33
C GLU A 9 23.98 -9.24 2.10
N ALA A 10 23.92 -9.94 0.96
CA ALA A 10 23.24 -9.45 -0.24
C ALA A 10 21.74 -9.23 0.01
N SER A 11 21.06 -10.16 0.69
CA SER A 11 19.66 -10.01 1.05
C SER A 11 19.42 -8.92 2.09
N LYS A 12 20.32 -8.79 3.08
CA LYS A 12 20.24 -7.72 4.09
C LYS A 12 20.34 -6.33 3.45
N LYS A 13 21.22 -6.12 2.48
CA LYS A 13 21.38 -4.83 1.78
C LYS A 13 20.17 -4.42 0.93
N ARG A 14 19.34 -5.39 0.52
CA ARG A 14 18.15 -5.18 -0.33
C ARG A 14 16.83 -5.12 0.45
N ASP A 15 16.90 -5.25 1.78
CA ASP A 15 15.74 -5.20 2.68
C ASP A 15 15.87 -4.03 3.65
N LEU A 16 14.83 -3.20 3.72
CA LEU A 16 14.78 -2.11 4.69
C LEU A 16 14.35 -2.60 6.08
N ILE A 17 13.91 -3.86 6.19
CA ILE A 17 13.40 -4.45 7.42
C ILE A 17 14.49 -5.26 8.12
N ALA A 18 14.77 -4.89 9.37
CA ALA A 18 15.62 -5.65 10.28
C ALA A 18 14.86 -6.87 10.82
N ARG A 19 14.81 -7.96 10.04
CA ARG A 19 14.00 -9.14 10.37
C ARG A 19 14.56 -9.89 11.58
N GLY A 20 13.68 -10.26 12.51
CA GLY A 20 14.05 -10.95 13.74
C GLY A 20 14.72 -10.06 14.79
N ASP A 21 14.88 -8.76 14.50
CA ASP A 21 15.06 -7.73 15.50
C ASP A 21 13.67 -7.26 15.97
N TYR A 22 13.52 -7.04 17.27
CA TYR A 22 12.28 -6.55 17.90
C TYR A 22 12.56 -5.36 18.82
N THR A 23 13.71 -4.69 18.62
CA THR A 23 14.10 -3.50 19.37
C THR A 23 13.03 -2.42 19.24
N PRO A 24 12.48 -1.91 20.34
CA PRO A 24 11.49 -0.83 20.29
C PRO A 24 12.06 0.44 19.66
N THR A 25 11.35 1.00 18.69
CA THR A 25 11.72 2.27 18.03
C THR A 25 10.59 3.30 18.13
N PRO A 26 10.20 3.74 19.35
CA PRO A 26 9.04 4.60 19.55
C PRO A 26 9.14 5.91 18.76
N ALA A 27 10.32 6.54 18.73
CA ALA A 27 10.55 7.77 17.96
C ALA A 27 10.31 7.59 16.45
N GLY A 28 10.79 6.50 15.86
CA GLY A 28 10.59 6.25 14.43
C GLY A 28 9.16 5.80 14.10
N LYS A 29 8.48 5.07 14.99
CA LYS A 29 7.05 4.78 14.84
C LYS A 29 6.19 6.04 14.94
N ALA A 30 6.50 6.96 15.86
CA ALA A 30 5.84 8.26 15.97
C ALA A 30 6.10 9.13 14.72
N ALA A 31 7.35 9.19 14.25
CA ALA A 31 7.70 9.90 13.01
C ALA A 31 6.91 9.35 11.82
N PHE A 32 6.83 8.03 11.66
CA PHE A 32 6.02 7.41 10.61
C PHE A 32 4.55 7.84 10.69
N PHE A 33 3.95 7.75 11.89
CA PHE A 33 2.55 8.09 12.09
C PHE A 33 2.25 9.54 11.69
N VAL A 34 3.09 10.49 12.14
CA VAL A 34 2.96 11.92 11.85
C VAL A 34 3.16 12.20 10.37
N LEU A 35 4.24 11.68 9.77
CA LEU A 35 4.53 11.90 8.35
C LEU A 35 3.43 11.34 7.44
N ARG A 36 2.85 10.18 7.78
CA ARG A 36 1.70 9.64 7.06
C ARG A 36 0.44 10.46 7.28
N ALA A 37 0.21 11.02 8.47
CA ALA A 37 -0.95 11.88 8.76
C ALA A 37 -0.91 13.22 8.00
N ILE A 38 0.26 13.66 7.52
CA ILE A 38 0.39 14.86 6.67
C ILE A 38 -0.07 14.56 5.23
N ASP A 39 0.02 13.32 4.76
CA ASP A 39 -0.27 12.95 3.37
C ASP A 39 -1.68 13.36 2.90
N PRO A 40 -2.77 13.12 3.64
CA PRO A 40 -4.11 13.57 3.22
C PRO A 40 -4.21 15.09 3.03
N VAL A 41 -3.44 15.89 3.77
CA VAL A 41 -3.41 17.36 3.61
C VAL A 41 -2.75 17.73 2.28
N ILE A 42 -1.63 17.08 1.94
CA ILE A 42 -0.95 17.27 0.65
C ILE A 42 -1.86 16.84 -0.49
N GLN A 43 -2.47 15.66 -0.38
CA GLN A 43 -3.34 15.11 -1.43
C GLN A 43 -4.62 15.93 -1.59
N TYR A 44 -5.18 16.45 -0.50
CA TYR A 44 -6.27 17.44 -0.56
C TYR A 44 -5.82 18.71 -1.29
N GLY A 45 -4.65 19.26 -0.98
CA GLY A 45 -4.11 20.42 -1.69
C GLY A 45 -3.95 20.21 -3.20
N ILE A 46 -3.50 19.03 -3.62
CA ILE A 46 -3.44 18.64 -5.03
C ILE A 46 -4.85 18.57 -5.62
N LEU A 47 -5.76 17.81 -4.99
CA LEU A 47 -7.10 17.54 -5.51
C LEU A 47 -8.06 18.74 -5.42
N ALA A 48 -7.90 19.66 -4.47
CA ALA A 48 -8.78 20.82 -4.33
C ALA A 48 -8.24 22.04 -5.06
N HIS A 49 -6.92 22.25 -5.00
CA HIS A 49 -6.29 23.51 -5.40
C HIS A 49 -5.28 23.36 -6.53
N GLY A 50 -5.03 22.15 -7.01
CA GLY A 50 -4.05 21.93 -8.08
C GLY A 50 -2.64 22.36 -7.69
N ILE A 51 -2.26 22.21 -6.40
CA ILE A 51 -0.89 22.51 -5.98
C ILE A 51 0.08 21.75 -6.89
N GLY A 52 1.11 22.45 -7.38
CA GLY A 52 2.13 21.87 -8.29
C GLY A 52 1.75 21.86 -9.77
N THR A 53 0.49 22.04 -10.16
CA THR A 53 0.09 22.04 -11.59
C THR A 53 0.69 23.18 -12.42
N PRO A 54 1.03 24.38 -11.90
CA PRO A 54 1.72 25.40 -12.70
C PRO A 54 3.05 24.92 -13.30
N LEU A 55 3.77 24.02 -12.62
CA LEU A 55 4.99 23.41 -13.16
C LEU A 55 4.66 22.46 -14.32
N LEU A 56 3.57 21.69 -14.21
CA LEU A 56 3.10 20.81 -15.27
C LEU A 56 2.64 21.61 -16.50
N HIS A 57 2.01 22.76 -16.29
CA HIS A 57 1.60 23.65 -17.38
C HIS A 57 2.79 24.24 -18.14
N ARG A 58 3.91 24.50 -17.46
CA ARG A 58 5.18 24.90 -18.13
C ARG A 58 5.75 23.81 -19.03
N LEU A 59 5.40 22.54 -18.79
CA LEU A 59 5.76 21.40 -19.63
C LEU A 59 4.72 21.13 -20.74
N GLY A 60 3.76 22.03 -20.95
CA GLY A 60 2.71 21.89 -21.96
C GLY A 60 1.53 21.01 -21.56
N LEU A 61 1.53 20.47 -20.34
CA LEU A 61 0.44 19.64 -19.84
C LEU A 61 -0.78 20.50 -19.44
N ARG A 62 -1.98 19.93 -19.56
CA ARG A 62 -3.23 20.59 -19.20
C ARG A 62 -3.98 19.80 -18.15
N THR A 63 -4.72 20.50 -17.30
CA THR A 63 -5.50 19.93 -16.21
C THR A 63 -6.98 20.11 -16.44
N LEU A 64 -7.76 19.13 -16.00
CA LEU A 64 -9.21 19.19 -15.99
C LEU A 64 -9.72 20.28 -15.04
N PRO A 65 -10.82 20.98 -15.40
CA PRO A 65 -11.46 21.90 -14.49
C PRO A 65 -11.96 21.16 -13.24
N PRO A 66 -12.12 21.85 -12.10
CA PRO A 66 -12.82 21.30 -10.95
C PRO A 66 -14.25 20.89 -11.35
N GLY A 67 -14.69 19.71 -10.93
CA GLY A 67 -16.09 19.28 -11.10
C GLY A 67 -16.99 19.94 -10.05
N LEU A 68 -18.30 19.77 -10.21
CA LEU A 68 -19.28 20.22 -9.21
C LEU A 68 -19.03 19.56 -7.86
N ALA A 69 -19.08 20.36 -6.79
CA ALA A 69 -18.87 19.88 -5.43
C ALA A 69 -19.95 18.86 -5.01
N THR A 70 -19.54 17.88 -4.23
CA THR A 70 -20.43 16.87 -3.65
C THR A 70 -21.39 17.52 -2.65
N ARG A 71 -22.61 17.00 -2.55
CA ARG A 71 -23.58 17.34 -1.50
C ARG A 71 -23.99 16.06 -0.80
N THR A 72 -23.31 15.74 0.30
CA THR A 72 -23.55 14.56 1.13
C THR A 72 -24.50 14.84 2.29
N GLY A 73 -24.69 16.11 2.65
CA GLY A 73 -25.42 16.51 3.86
C GLY A 73 -24.54 16.50 5.11
N ILE A 74 -23.27 16.13 4.99
CA ILE A 74 -22.30 16.13 6.09
C ILE A 74 -21.40 17.35 5.92
N ALA A 75 -21.57 18.36 6.76
CA ALA A 75 -20.89 19.66 6.63
C ALA A 75 -19.36 19.54 6.54
N ALA A 76 -18.74 18.62 7.28
CA ALA A 76 -17.29 18.39 7.24
C ALA A 76 -16.80 17.84 5.88
N ILE A 77 -17.64 17.07 5.18
CA ILE A 77 -17.32 16.50 3.86
C ILE A 77 -17.63 17.52 2.77
N ASP A 78 -18.80 18.15 2.85
CA ASP A 78 -19.25 19.14 1.87
C ASP A 78 -18.36 20.40 1.90
N GLY A 79 -17.83 20.74 3.08
CA GLY A 79 -16.85 21.82 3.28
C GLY A 79 -15.49 21.59 2.59
N LEU A 80 -15.19 20.36 2.14
CA LEU A 80 -14.01 20.08 1.32
C LEU A 80 -14.16 20.60 -0.12
N GLY A 81 -15.39 20.90 -0.58
CA GLY A 81 -15.64 21.44 -1.92
C GLY A 81 -15.22 20.50 -3.07
N LEU A 82 -14.97 19.22 -2.79
CA LEU A 82 -14.50 18.26 -3.78
C LEU A 82 -15.66 17.67 -4.58
N SER A 83 -15.44 17.45 -5.88
CA SER A 83 -16.35 16.65 -6.69
C SER A 83 -16.38 15.19 -6.23
N PRO A 84 -17.44 14.43 -6.53
CA PRO A 84 -17.57 13.04 -6.05
C PRO A 84 -16.34 12.17 -6.37
N TYR A 85 -15.78 12.30 -7.57
CA TYR A 85 -14.58 11.57 -7.97
C TYR A 85 -13.35 11.98 -7.13
N ARG A 86 -13.11 13.29 -6.96
CA ARG A 86 -11.99 13.82 -6.17
C ARG A 86 -12.11 13.40 -4.69
N LEU A 87 -13.33 13.41 -4.16
CA LEU A 87 -13.62 12.97 -2.81
C LEU A 87 -13.29 11.48 -2.61
N ILE A 88 -13.65 10.63 -3.57
CA ILE A 88 -13.31 9.19 -3.51
C ILE A 88 -11.79 9.00 -3.54
N LEU A 89 -11.05 9.68 -4.43
CA LEU A 89 -9.58 9.59 -4.47
C LEU A 89 -8.93 10.07 -3.16
N LEU A 90 -9.43 11.15 -2.56
CA LEU A 90 -8.99 11.59 -1.24
C LEU A 90 -9.29 10.52 -0.19
N GLY A 91 -10.47 9.91 -0.22
CA GLY A 91 -10.86 8.79 0.63
C GLY A 91 -9.90 7.60 0.51
N MET A 92 -9.46 7.26 -0.70
CA MET A 92 -8.45 6.22 -0.93
C MET A 92 -7.08 6.60 -0.33
N THR A 93 -6.69 7.88 -0.36
CA THR A 93 -5.51 8.33 0.38
C THR A 93 -5.71 8.16 1.89
N VAL A 94 -6.80 8.67 2.45
CA VAL A 94 -7.08 8.59 3.89
C VAL A 94 -7.11 7.13 4.37
N GLY A 95 -7.80 6.24 3.64
CA GLY A 95 -7.84 4.82 3.98
C GLY A 95 -6.46 4.16 4.01
N SER A 96 -5.58 4.54 3.07
CA SER A 96 -4.21 4.01 3.01
C SER A 96 -3.36 4.46 4.20
N VAL A 97 -3.54 5.72 4.62
CA VAL A 97 -2.88 6.33 5.79
C VAL A 97 -3.37 5.64 7.06
N VAL A 98 -4.69 5.52 7.24
CA VAL A 98 -5.30 4.86 8.39
C VAL A 98 -4.78 3.44 8.53
N LYS A 99 -4.83 2.63 7.46
CA LYS A 99 -4.34 1.25 7.50
C LYS A 99 -2.85 1.17 7.83
N GLN A 100 -2.01 2.02 7.25
CA GLN A 100 -0.57 2.02 7.53
C GLN A 100 -0.25 2.50 8.95
N ASN A 101 -1.00 3.46 9.48
CA ASN A 101 -0.87 3.90 10.87
C ASN A 101 -1.33 2.82 11.85
N ILE A 102 -2.43 2.10 11.56
CA ILE A 102 -2.83 0.89 12.30
C ILE A 102 -1.70 -0.14 12.25
N TRP A 103 -1.09 -0.36 11.08
CA TRP A 103 -0.01 -1.33 10.96
C TRP A 103 1.19 -0.96 11.85
N VAL A 104 1.70 0.27 11.78
CA VAL A 104 2.93 0.63 12.52
C VAL A 104 2.72 0.65 14.04
N THR A 105 1.53 1.05 14.48
CA THR A 105 1.19 1.21 15.90
C THR A 105 0.70 -0.09 16.53
N LEU A 106 -0.18 -0.81 15.83
CA LEU A 106 -0.93 -1.93 16.39
C LEU A 106 -0.52 -3.29 15.83
N LEU A 107 0.16 -3.41 14.69
CA LEU A 107 0.42 -4.72 14.07
C LEU A 107 1.90 -5.07 13.98
N SER A 108 2.75 -4.11 13.62
CA SER A 108 4.17 -4.34 13.38
C SER A 108 4.95 -4.56 14.67
N GLY A 109 5.57 -5.74 14.78
CA GLY A 109 6.57 -6.03 15.79
C GLY A 109 8.00 -5.66 15.36
N GLU A 110 8.20 -5.35 14.07
CA GLU A 110 9.53 -5.04 13.53
C GLU A 110 9.90 -3.58 13.83
N PRO A 111 11.20 -3.27 14.04
CA PRO A 111 11.69 -1.92 14.23
C PRO A 111 11.33 -1.04 13.03
N MET A 112 10.97 0.21 13.32
CA MET A 112 10.80 1.29 12.35
C MET A 112 11.76 2.42 12.74
N PRO A 113 13.01 2.42 12.25
CA PRO A 113 13.94 3.53 12.45
C PRO A 113 13.42 4.82 11.81
N VAL A 114 13.82 5.98 12.32
CA VAL A 114 13.38 7.30 11.80
C VAL A 114 13.69 7.45 10.30
N GLY A 115 14.88 7.04 9.85
CA GLY A 115 15.23 7.09 8.43
C GLY A 115 14.30 6.23 7.56
N GLY A 116 13.96 5.01 8.01
CA GLY A 116 12.98 4.15 7.34
C GLY A 116 11.59 4.78 7.32
N ALA A 117 11.18 5.42 8.41
CA ALA A 117 9.90 6.11 8.50
C ALA A 117 9.78 7.25 7.47
N VAL A 118 10.85 8.06 7.31
CA VAL A 118 10.90 9.13 6.31
C VAL A 118 10.82 8.58 4.89
N VAL A 119 11.66 7.59 4.56
CA VAL A 119 11.72 7.00 3.21
C VAL A 119 10.37 6.39 2.83
N VAL A 120 9.77 5.58 3.70
CA VAL A 120 8.49 4.92 3.41
C VAL A 120 7.35 5.94 3.33
N SER A 121 7.33 6.96 4.19
CA SER A 121 6.29 8.00 4.13
C SER A 121 6.39 8.83 2.86
N ALA A 122 7.59 9.27 2.50
CA ALA A 122 7.84 10.00 1.26
C ALA A 122 7.44 9.18 0.03
N PHE A 123 7.81 7.90 -0.02
CA PHE A 123 7.41 7.00 -1.11
C PHE A 123 5.88 6.93 -1.26
N ASN A 124 5.14 6.78 -0.15
CA ASN A 124 3.68 6.70 -0.22
C ASN A 124 3.08 8.02 -0.70
N THR A 125 3.55 9.15 -0.18
CA THR A 125 3.10 10.48 -0.61
C THR A 125 3.39 10.72 -2.09
N ILE A 126 4.58 10.38 -2.57
CA ILE A 126 4.96 10.55 -3.99
C ILE A 126 4.03 9.73 -4.89
N VAL A 127 3.79 8.45 -4.59
CA VAL A 127 2.94 7.62 -5.45
C VAL A 127 1.47 8.04 -5.39
N ASN A 128 0.97 8.44 -4.21
CA ASN A 128 -0.38 9.01 -4.11
C ASN A 128 -0.50 10.30 -4.94
N SER A 129 0.52 11.17 -4.89
CA SER A 129 0.60 12.37 -5.71
C SER A 129 0.64 12.05 -7.20
N ILE A 130 1.42 11.05 -7.63
CA ILE A 130 1.46 10.61 -9.04
C ILE A 130 0.05 10.23 -9.52
N ASN A 131 -0.66 9.42 -8.73
CA ASN A 131 -2.04 9.02 -9.06
C ASN A 131 -2.95 10.25 -9.14
N ASN A 132 -2.93 11.12 -8.13
CA ASN A 132 -3.80 12.29 -8.10
C ASN A 132 -3.48 13.29 -9.22
N TYR A 133 -2.20 13.50 -9.57
CA TYR A 133 -1.84 14.28 -10.75
C TYR A 133 -2.28 13.60 -12.06
N ALA A 134 -2.14 12.29 -12.18
CA ALA A 134 -2.65 11.56 -13.35
C ALA A 134 -4.16 11.75 -13.52
N PHE A 135 -4.92 11.81 -12.41
CA PHE A 135 -6.34 12.18 -12.44
C PHE A 135 -6.58 13.63 -12.87
N LEU A 136 -5.76 14.58 -12.42
CA LEU A 136 -5.93 15.99 -12.80
C LEU A 136 -5.60 16.26 -14.26
N LEU A 137 -4.65 15.52 -14.85
CA LEU A 137 -4.14 15.79 -16.18
C LEU A 137 -5.10 15.27 -17.27
N THR A 138 -5.43 16.11 -18.25
CA THR A 138 -6.33 15.75 -19.35
C THR A 138 -5.83 14.55 -20.15
N ALA A 139 -4.51 14.40 -20.29
CA ALA A 139 -3.90 13.32 -21.06
C ALA A 139 -4.02 11.93 -20.41
N THR A 140 -4.25 11.87 -19.09
CA THR A 140 -4.17 10.62 -18.32
C THR A 140 -5.42 10.37 -17.47
N SER A 141 -6.32 11.34 -17.35
CA SER A 141 -7.43 11.25 -16.41
C SER A 141 -8.40 10.12 -16.74
N ALA A 142 -8.82 9.41 -15.70
CA ALA A 142 -9.89 8.43 -15.77
C ALA A 142 -11.30 9.05 -15.86
N SER A 143 -11.46 10.37 -15.67
CA SER A 143 -12.77 11.04 -15.60
C SER A 143 -13.22 11.72 -16.90
N LEU A 144 -12.66 11.33 -18.04
CA LEU A 144 -12.99 11.93 -19.34
C LEU A 144 -14.34 11.46 -19.91
N GLN A 145 -14.91 10.39 -19.36
CA GLN A 145 -16.21 9.87 -19.79
C GLN A 145 -17.36 10.69 -19.20
N ALA A 146 -18.44 10.86 -19.98
CA ALA A 146 -19.59 11.68 -19.62
C ALA A 146 -20.38 11.14 -18.41
N ASP A 147 -20.33 9.82 -18.17
CA ASP A 147 -21.10 9.15 -17.12
C ASP A 147 -20.30 9.04 -15.82
N PHE A 148 -20.99 9.22 -14.69
CA PHE A 148 -20.46 8.98 -13.34
C PHE A 148 -21.36 7.98 -12.58
N PRO A 149 -20.80 6.95 -11.93
CA PRO A 149 -19.36 6.67 -11.78
C PRO A 149 -18.74 5.98 -13.01
N GLN A 150 -17.50 6.32 -13.32
CA GLN A 150 -16.75 5.72 -14.43
C GLN A 150 -16.38 4.26 -14.14
N PRO A 151 -16.33 3.38 -15.15
CA PRO A 151 -15.94 1.97 -14.95
C PRO A 151 -14.57 1.80 -14.26
N SER A 152 -13.60 2.64 -14.60
CA SER A 152 -12.28 2.68 -13.96
C SER A 152 -12.36 3.00 -12.47
N LEU A 153 -13.26 3.89 -12.06
CA LEU A 153 -13.50 4.22 -10.66
C LEU A 153 -14.14 3.04 -9.91
N ILE A 154 -15.12 2.38 -10.52
CA ILE A 154 -15.80 1.22 -9.92
C ILE A 154 -14.81 0.08 -9.71
N VAL A 155 -14.11 -0.33 -10.77
CA VAL A 155 -13.15 -1.45 -10.72
C VAL A 155 -11.96 -1.08 -9.85
N GLY A 156 -11.39 0.11 -10.02
CA GLY A 156 -10.25 0.59 -9.23
C GLY A 156 -10.58 0.74 -7.75
N GLY A 157 -11.77 1.24 -7.42
CA GLY A 157 -12.28 1.34 -6.06
C GLY A 157 -12.50 -0.04 -5.42
N ALA A 158 -13.07 -0.99 -6.16
CA ALA A 158 -13.24 -2.36 -5.68
C ALA A 158 -11.89 -3.05 -5.43
N MET A 159 -10.96 -2.95 -6.37
CA MET A 159 -9.58 -3.45 -6.21
C MET A 159 -8.92 -2.81 -4.99
N TYR A 160 -9.02 -1.50 -4.83
CA TYR A 160 -8.51 -0.78 -3.68
C TYR A 160 -9.06 -1.34 -2.36
N ALA A 161 -10.38 -1.44 -2.24
CA ALA A 161 -11.03 -1.90 -1.02
C ALA A 161 -10.68 -3.36 -0.70
N VAL A 162 -10.74 -4.26 -1.68
CA VAL A 162 -10.42 -5.68 -1.49
C VAL A 162 -8.95 -5.85 -1.14
N GLY A 163 -8.04 -5.19 -1.87
CA GLY A 163 -6.60 -5.31 -1.66
C GLY A 163 -6.16 -4.79 -0.30
N ILE A 164 -6.65 -3.62 0.11
CA ILE A 164 -6.25 -3.00 1.38
C ILE A 164 -6.79 -3.78 2.58
N MET A 165 -8.01 -4.32 2.47
CA MET A 165 -8.59 -5.18 3.50
C MET A 165 -7.91 -6.54 3.58
N THR A 166 -7.56 -7.14 2.44
CA THR A 166 -6.79 -8.40 2.39
C THR A 166 -5.45 -8.24 3.10
N GLU A 167 -4.72 -7.16 2.81
CA GLU A 167 -3.45 -6.85 3.48
C GLU A 167 -3.66 -6.69 5.01
N LEU A 168 -4.62 -5.88 5.43
CA LEU A 168 -4.90 -5.62 6.84
C LEU A 168 -5.30 -6.89 7.61
N VAL A 169 -6.22 -7.67 7.06
CA VAL A 169 -6.71 -8.90 7.69
C VAL A 169 -5.60 -9.94 7.78
N ALA A 170 -4.77 -10.10 6.74
CA ALA A 170 -3.65 -11.02 6.77
C ALA A 170 -2.63 -10.69 7.87
N GLU A 171 -2.37 -9.39 8.09
CA GLU A 171 -1.49 -8.91 9.16
C GLU A 171 -2.11 -9.11 10.55
N ILE A 172 -3.42 -8.87 10.72
CA ILE A 172 -4.14 -9.13 11.98
C ILE A 172 -4.10 -10.62 12.32
N GLN A 173 -4.40 -11.50 11.37
CA GLN A 173 -4.34 -12.95 11.53
C GLN A 173 -2.93 -13.39 11.98
N ARG A 174 -1.89 -12.90 11.31
CA ARG A 174 -0.49 -13.20 11.65
C ARG A 174 -0.10 -12.67 13.03
N LYS A 175 -0.52 -11.47 13.40
CA LYS A 175 -0.25 -10.91 14.74
C LYS A 175 -0.91 -11.74 15.83
N ARG A 176 -2.18 -12.11 15.66
CA ARG A 176 -2.92 -12.95 16.62
C ARG A 176 -2.22 -14.30 16.85
N PHE A 177 -1.81 -14.96 15.77
CA PHE A 177 -1.05 -16.21 15.87
C PHE A 177 0.26 -16.05 16.65
N LYS A 178 1.03 -15.00 16.35
CA LYS A 178 2.32 -14.73 16.99
C LYS A 178 2.21 -14.26 18.45
N ALA A 179 1.05 -13.78 18.88
CA ALA A 179 0.83 -13.34 20.26
C ALA A 179 0.75 -14.51 21.25
N ASP A 180 0.41 -15.71 20.78
CA ASP A 180 0.38 -16.92 21.61
C ASP A 180 1.81 -17.46 21.86
N PRO A 181 2.25 -17.56 23.12
CA PRO A 181 3.56 -18.12 23.47
C PRO A 181 3.80 -19.54 22.93
N ASN A 182 2.75 -20.35 22.75
CA ASN A 182 2.84 -21.72 22.20
C ASN A 182 3.21 -21.75 20.71
N ASN A 183 3.12 -20.60 20.03
CA ASN A 183 3.46 -20.44 18.62
C ASN A 183 4.86 -19.86 18.41
N LYS A 184 5.64 -19.66 19.49
CA LYS A 184 7.04 -19.22 19.37
C LYS A 184 7.82 -20.17 18.46
N GLY A 185 8.51 -19.58 17.47
CA GLY A 185 9.30 -20.32 16.50
C GLY A 185 8.50 -21.00 15.38
N LYS A 186 7.16 -20.90 15.36
CA LYS A 186 6.32 -21.48 14.30
C LYS A 186 6.00 -20.46 13.19
N ALA A 187 5.83 -20.95 11.96
CA ALA A 187 5.33 -20.14 10.85
C ALA A 187 3.80 -20.10 10.89
N TYR A 188 3.21 -18.95 10.59
CA TYR A 188 1.76 -18.87 10.41
C TYR A 188 1.40 -19.26 8.97
N THR A 189 0.55 -20.27 8.82
CA THR A 189 0.17 -20.86 7.53
C THR A 189 -1.35 -20.93 7.34
N GLY A 190 -2.14 -20.44 8.31
CA GLY A 190 -3.60 -20.50 8.28
C GLY A 190 -4.26 -19.24 7.71
N GLY A 191 -5.59 -19.26 7.65
CA GLY A 191 -6.38 -18.11 7.21
C GLY A 191 -6.06 -17.72 5.76
N LEU A 192 -5.86 -16.42 5.51
CA LEU A 192 -5.55 -15.93 4.16
C LEU A 192 -4.21 -16.47 3.62
N TRP A 193 -3.28 -16.81 4.52
CA TRP A 193 -1.97 -17.36 4.15
C TRP A 193 -2.07 -18.78 3.60
N GLY A 194 -3.20 -19.47 3.80
CA GLY A 194 -3.50 -20.76 3.18
C GLY A 194 -3.80 -20.67 1.67
N TYR A 195 -4.11 -19.49 1.16
CA TYR A 195 -4.39 -19.28 -0.27
C TYR A 195 -3.17 -18.80 -1.06
N ALA A 196 -2.31 -17.98 -0.44
CA ALA A 196 -1.02 -17.58 -1.00
C ALA A 196 -0.02 -17.24 0.11
N ARG A 197 1.24 -17.65 -0.05
CA ARG A 197 2.29 -17.50 0.97
C ARG A 197 2.65 -16.04 1.29
N HIS A 198 2.36 -15.11 0.39
CA HIS A 198 2.55 -13.67 0.54
C HIS A 198 1.28 -12.90 0.16
N ILE A 199 0.12 -13.39 0.63
CA ILE A 199 -1.20 -12.79 0.35
C ILE A 199 -1.29 -11.30 0.73
N ASN A 200 -0.52 -10.85 1.72
CA ASN A 200 -0.44 -9.44 2.10
C ASN A 200 0.25 -8.58 1.02
N TYR A 201 1.30 -9.10 0.35
CA TYR A 201 1.93 -8.45 -0.78
C TYR A 201 1.00 -8.45 -2.00
N GLY A 202 0.22 -9.52 -2.22
CA GLY A 202 -0.83 -9.55 -3.24
C GLY A 202 -1.90 -8.48 -2.99
N GLY A 203 -2.40 -8.39 -1.76
CA GLY A 203 -3.30 -7.32 -1.34
C GLY A 203 -2.72 -5.93 -1.58
N TYR A 204 -1.43 -5.73 -1.24
CA TYR A 204 -0.72 -4.48 -1.50
C TYR A 204 -0.68 -4.11 -2.98
N THR A 205 -0.27 -5.04 -3.84
CA THR A 205 -0.26 -4.85 -5.29
C THR A 205 -1.63 -4.49 -5.83
N ILE A 206 -2.68 -5.22 -5.41
CA ILE A 206 -4.05 -5.01 -5.88
C ILE A 206 -4.54 -3.61 -5.51
N TRP A 207 -4.35 -3.14 -4.27
CA TRP A 207 -4.91 -1.84 -3.91
C TRP A 207 -4.14 -0.66 -4.50
N ARG A 208 -2.82 -0.81 -4.73
CA ARG A 208 -2.03 0.19 -5.45
C ARG A 208 -2.42 0.28 -6.92
N ALA A 209 -2.60 -0.87 -7.58
CA ALA A 209 -3.13 -0.94 -8.93
C ALA A 209 -4.55 -0.36 -9.00
N GLY A 210 -5.39 -0.64 -8.01
CA GLY A 210 -6.76 -0.11 -7.92
C GLY A 210 -6.81 1.40 -7.79
N TYR A 211 -5.95 2.01 -6.97
CA TYR A 211 -5.83 3.48 -6.89
C TYR A 211 -5.36 4.04 -8.25
N ALA A 212 -4.28 3.51 -8.80
CA ALA A 212 -3.78 3.93 -10.11
C ALA A 212 -4.84 3.82 -11.22
N LEU A 213 -5.62 2.73 -11.22
CA LEU A 213 -6.74 2.49 -12.13
C LEU A 213 -7.86 3.53 -11.95
N ALA A 214 -8.26 3.77 -10.70
CA ALA A 214 -9.27 4.76 -10.38
C ALA A 214 -8.81 6.17 -10.76
N ALA A 215 -7.52 6.50 -10.69
CA ALA A 215 -7.05 7.85 -10.95
C ALA A 215 -6.73 8.10 -12.44
N GLY A 216 -5.90 7.24 -13.04
CA GLY A 216 -5.36 7.42 -14.39
C GLY A 216 -5.79 6.36 -15.41
N GLY A 217 -6.79 5.54 -15.07
CA GLY A 217 -7.39 4.57 -15.99
C GLY A 217 -6.61 3.27 -16.16
N TRP A 218 -7.06 2.44 -17.09
CA TRP A 218 -6.62 1.05 -17.27
C TRP A 218 -5.10 0.89 -17.45
N ALA A 219 -4.50 1.75 -18.29
CA ALA A 219 -3.06 1.69 -18.55
C ALA A 219 -2.22 1.95 -17.30
N LEU A 220 -2.56 2.98 -16.51
CA LEU A 220 -1.84 3.31 -15.29
C LEU A 220 -2.05 2.23 -14.21
N GLY A 221 -3.28 1.72 -14.08
CA GLY A 221 -3.60 0.60 -13.19
C GLY A 221 -2.76 -0.64 -13.49
N ALA A 222 -2.68 -1.04 -14.76
CA ALA A 222 -1.89 -2.18 -15.21
C ALA A 222 -0.39 -1.97 -14.97
N LEU A 223 0.14 -0.78 -15.31
CA LEU A 223 1.54 -0.43 -15.11
C LEU A 223 1.95 -0.50 -13.63
N VAL A 224 1.15 0.10 -12.74
CA VAL A 224 1.42 0.11 -11.30
C VAL A 224 1.30 -1.30 -10.72
N GLY A 225 0.29 -2.06 -11.13
CA GLY A 225 0.15 -3.47 -10.74
C GLY A 225 1.34 -4.32 -11.15
N ALA A 226 1.79 -4.20 -12.40
CA ALA A 226 2.96 -4.91 -12.92
C ALA A 226 4.25 -4.51 -12.18
N ALA A 227 4.45 -3.22 -11.89
CA ALA A 227 5.62 -2.74 -11.18
C ALA A 227 5.73 -3.32 -9.76
N PHE A 228 4.63 -3.35 -8.99
CA PHE A 228 4.63 -3.94 -7.64
C PHE A 228 4.69 -5.46 -7.68
N ALA A 229 4.01 -6.12 -8.62
CA ALA A 229 4.12 -7.57 -8.80
C ALA A 229 5.56 -7.98 -9.12
N TYR A 230 6.23 -7.21 -9.98
CA TYR A 230 7.64 -7.43 -10.34
C TYR A 230 8.56 -7.24 -9.13
N ASP A 231 8.46 -6.11 -8.41
CA ASP A 231 9.29 -5.84 -7.23
C ASP A 231 9.10 -6.90 -6.14
N PHE A 232 7.86 -7.29 -5.84
CA PHE A 232 7.62 -8.34 -4.86
C PHE A 232 8.16 -9.69 -5.31
N SER A 233 7.97 -10.07 -6.58
CA SER A 233 8.39 -11.37 -7.09
C SER A 233 9.91 -11.51 -7.21
N THR A 234 10.61 -10.43 -7.56
CA THR A 234 12.06 -10.48 -7.86
C THR A 234 12.95 -10.01 -6.71
N ARG A 235 12.39 -9.27 -5.74
CA ARG A 235 13.13 -8.75 -4.59
C ARG A 235 12.53 -9.21 -3.28
N ALA A 236 11.30 -8.80 -2.96
CA ALA A 236 10.79 -8.94 -1.59
C ALA A 236 10.52 -10.40 -1.18
N ILE A 237 9.87 -11.18 -2.06
CA ILE A 237 9.53 -12.58 -1.83
C ILE A 237 10.80 -13.43 -1.71
N PRO A 238 11.79 -13.35 -2.63
CA PRO A 238 13.05 -14.08 -2.47
C PRO A 238 13.75 -13.80 -1.13
N ILE A 239 13.83 -12.52 -0.74
CA ILE A 239 14.46 -12.09 0.52
C ILE A 239 13.72 -12.64 1.75
N LEU A 240 12.38 -12.62 1.73
CA LEU A 240 11.56 -13.15 2.82
C LEU A 240 11.56 -14.68 2.84
N ASN A 241 11.61 -15.32 1.68
CA ASN A 241 11.71 -16.77 1.56
C ASN A 241 13.02 -17.27 2.18
N GLU A 242 14.16 -16.63 1.89
CA GLU A 242 15.44 -16.98 2.51
C GLU A 242 15.37 -16.84 4.05
N TYR A 243 14.75 -15.77 4.55
CA TYR A 243 14.55 -15.59 5.99
C TYR A 243 13.72 -16.74 6.60
N CYS A 244 12.59 -17.06 5.98
CA CYS A 244 11.67 -18.09 6.47
C CYS A 244 12.30 -19.48 6.40
N GLU A 245 13.03 -19.81 5.34
CA GLU A 245 13.75 -21.09 5.21
C GLU A 245 14.75 -21.27 6.35
N LYS A 246 15.57 -20.25 6.62
CA LYS A 246 16.58 -20.29 7.68
C LYS A 246 15.99 -20.30 9.09
N ARG A 247 14.78 -19.75 9.26
CA ARG A 247 14.09 -19.66 10.56
C ARG A 247 13.24 -20.89 10.87
N TYR A 248 12.52 -21.41 9.88
CA TYR A 248 11.46 -22.41 10.07
C TYR A 248 11.78 -23.78 9.45
N GLY A 249 12.80 -23.86 8.59
CA GLY A 249 13.29 -25.12 8.03
C GLY A 249 12.19 -25.98 7.40
N ALA A 250 12.06 -27.22 7.87
CA ALA A 250 11.11 -28.21 7.36
C ALA A 250 9.65 -27.73 7.38
N ALA A 251 9.24 -26.93 8.38
CA ALA A 251 7.88 -26.40 8.45
C ALA A 251 7.59 -25.45 7.29
N TRP A 252 8.58 -24.65 6.87
CA TRP A 252 8.44 -23.78 5.70
C TRP A 252 8.49 -24.57 4.39
N ALA A 253 9.33 -25.61 4.31
CA ALA A 253 9.32 -26.52 3.16
C ALA A 253 7.95 -27.19 2.96
N LYS A 254 7.33 -27.66 4.05
CA LYS A 254 5.95 -28.18 4.02
C LYS A 254 4.94 -27.12 3.57
N PHE A 255 5.02 -25.91 4.12
CA PHE A 255 4.12 -24.82 3.70
C PHE A 255 4.26 -24.50 2.21
N LYS A 256 5.48 -24.59 1.66
CA LYS A 256 5.70 -24.40 0.22
C LYS A 256 5.03 -25.46 -0.65
N GLN A 257 4.94 -26.70 -0.16
CA GLN A 257 4.24 -27.80 -0.83
C GLN A 257 2.73 -27.63 -0.73
N ASP A 258 2.23 -27.32 0.47
CA ASP A 258 0.79 -27.22 0.73
C ASP A 258 0.17 -25.99 0.05
N VAL A 259 0.91 -24.87 -0.04
CA VAL A 259 0.46 -23.61 -0.65
C VAL A 259 1.45 -23.20 -1.72
N PRO A 260 1.24 -23.60 -3.00
CA PRO A 260 2.19 -23.32 -4.07
C PRO A 260 2.20 -21.85 -4.49
N TYR A 261 1.07 -21.16 -4.33
CA TYR A 261 0.89 -19.76 -4.74
C TYR A 261 1.64 -18.78 -3.83
N LEU A 262 2.27 -17.79 -4.44
CA LEU A 262 3.11 -16.77 -3.84
C LEU A 262 2.29 -15.51 -3.54
N LEU A 263 1.64 -14.93 -4.54
CA LEU A 263 1.10 -13.57 -4.47
C LEU A 263 -0.42 -13.54 -4.66
N ILE A 264 -0.91 -14.15 -5.74
CA ILE A 264 -2.32 -14.15 -6.15
C ILE A 264 -2.82 -15.60 -6.15
N PRO A 265 -3.81 -15.94 -5.30
CA PRO A 265 -4.35 -17.30 -5.24
C PRO A 265 -4.76 -17.80 -6.62
N PHE A 266 -4.43 -19.07 -6.92
CA PHE A 266 -4.79 -19.74 -8.18
C PHE A 266 -4.14 -19.16 -9.45
N VAL A 267 -3.22 -18.19 -9.32
CA VAL A 267 -2.53 -17.57 -10.47
C VAL A 267 -1.01 -17.67 -10.33
N TYR A 268 -0.46 -17.11 -9.26
CA TYR A 268 0.99 -17.02 -9.03
C TYR A 268 1.31 -16.99 -7.55
#